data_AF-A0A444IQ02-F1
#
_entry.id   AF-A0A444IQ02-F1
#
_cell.length_a   1.000
_cell.length_b   1.000
_cell.length_c   1.000
_cell.angle_alpha   90.00
_cell.angle_beta   90.00
_cell.angle_gamma   90.00
#
_symmetry.space_group_name_H-M   'P 1'
#
loop_
_entity.id
_entity.type
_entity.pdbx_description
1 polymer ?
#
loop_
_entity_poly.entity_id
_entity_poly.type
_entity_poly.pdbx_seq_one_letter_code
_entity_poly.pdbx_strand_id
1 'polypeptide(L)'
;MLFVYNLLICVLGVILLPVLLVVLSRAKYRGRTLERLGLPLGKGQHAFAEAVKGTANRPVIWIHALSVGEVTSAVPLVKALRADMADTVIVLTVATSSGKKIAETLLQPYVQRILSSPFDLRFAVRRYITAFQPDIFIQVETDFWSNWLSLLQKQGVPTMLVNGRISEKSFAAYRRFAFFFQPMFCSFDLLSMQTEEDCRKITMLGVPADKVIALGNLKYDMERPAETEKKFVLSQLAEQGRFIWVCGSTHPGEEKYIFSAVAQLLARQDQ
;
A
#
# COMPACT_ATOMS: atom_id res chain seq x y z
N MET A 1 -6.28 -16.65 18.55
CA MET A 1 -6.41 -15.27 17.99
C MET A 1 -7.04 -15.23 16.62
N LEU A 2 -6.50 -15.92 15.60
CA LEU A 2 -7.08 -15.92 14.26
C LEU A 2 -8.56 -16.38 14.23
N PHE A 3 -8.96 -17.32 15.09
CA PHE A 3 -10.37 -17.72 15.22
C PHE A 3 -11.27 -16.56 15.67
N VAL A 4 -10.93 -15.89 16.78
CA VAL A 4 -11.67 -14.72 17.31
C VAL A 4 -11.72 -13.60 16.27
N TYR A 5 -10.61 -13.31 15.60
CA TYR A 5 -10.54 -12.34 14.52
C TYR A 5 -11.55 -12.65 13.39
N ASN A 6 -11.60 -13.91 12.95
CA ASN A 6 -12.54 -14.31 11.91
C ASN A 6 -13.99 -14.33 12.39
N LEU A 7 -14.24 -14.68 13.66
CA LEU A 7 -15.57 -14.60 14.25
C LEU A 7 -16.07 -13.14 14.25
N LEU A 8 -15.23 -12.18 14.67
CA LEU A 8 -15.56 -10.76 14.64
C LEU A 8 -15.83 -10.26 13.22
N ILE A 9 -15.03 -10.67 12.23
CA ILE A 9 -15.26 -10.37 10.82
C ILE A 9 -16.61 -10.95 10.35
N CYS A 10 -16.94 -12.19 10.71
CA CYS A 10 -18.21 -12.80 10.34
C CYS A 10 -19.40 -12.06 10.96
N VAL A 11 -19.33 -11.73 12.25
CA VAL A 11 -20.37 -10.96 12.95
C VAL A 11 -20.54 -9.58 12.30
N LEU A 12 -19.43 -8.86 12.06
CA LEU A 12 -19.46 -7.57 11.38
C LEU A 12 -20.01 -7.70 9.96
N GLY A 13 -19.66 -8.76 9.24
CA GLY A 13 -20.16 -9.05 7.90
C GLY A 13 -21.68 -9.26 7.86
N VAL A 14 -22.24 -9.94 8.86
CA VAL A 14 -23.70 -10.12 9.01
C VAL A 14 -24.38 -8.79 9.31
N ILE A 15 -23.82 -7.99 10.22
CA ILE A 15 -24.35 -6.66 10.57
C ILE A 15 -24.32 -5.72 9.35
N LEU A 16 -23.23 -5.76 8.57
CA LEU A 16 -23.06 -4.92 7.38
C LEU A 16 -23.72 -5.51 6.12
N LEU A 17 -24.32 -6.69 6.19
CA LEU A 17 -24.92 -7.36 5.03
C LEU A 17 -25.97 -6.49 4.31
N PRO A 18 -26.91 -5.81 4.99
CA PRO A 18 -27.88 -4.94 4.32
C PRO A 18 -27.20 -3.79 3.55
N VAL A 19 -26.17 -3.19 4.14
CA VAL A 19 -25.37 -2.14 3.50
C VAL A 19 -24.62 -2.70 2.28
N LEU A 20 -24.04 -3.90 2.42
CA LEU A 20 -23.35 -4.57 1.33
C LEU A 20 -24.29 -4.86 0.16
N LEU A 21 -25.54 -5.27 0.42
CA LEU A 21 -26.55 -5.48 -0.62
C LEU A 21 -26.90 -4.18 -1.36
N VAL A 22 -27.02 -3.06 -0.65
CA VAL A 22 -27.22 -1.73 -1.26
C VAL A 22 -25.99 -1.27 -2.05
N VAL A 23 -24.78 -1.55 -1.58
CA VAL A 23 -23.55 -1.26 -2.32
C VAL A 23 -23.46 -2.12 -3.59
N LEU A 24 -23.79 -3.40 -3.50
CA LEU A 24 -23.83 -4.33 -4.63
C LEU A 24 -24.97 -4.03 -5.61
N SER A 25 -26.06 -3.40 -5.19
CA SER A 25 -27.13 -2.97 -6.11
C SER A 25 -26.67 -1.82 -7.02
N ARG A 26 -25.67 -1.03 -6.59
CA ARG A 26 -25.08 0.07 -7.36
C ARG A 26 -23.98 -0.41 -8.31
N ALA A 27 -24.21 -0.29 -9.61
CA ALA A 27 -23.27 -0.72 -10.66
C ALA A 27 -21.84 -0.18 -10.46
N LYS A 28 -21.71 1.08 -10.00
CA LYS A 28 -20.42 1.74 -9.69
C LYS A 28 -19.55 0.96 -8.70
N TYR A 29 -20.15 0.29 -7.71
CA TYR A 29 -19.43 -0.40 -6.64
C TYR A 29 -19.42 -1.92 -6.81
N ARG A 30 -20.38 -2.47 -7.57
CA ARG A 30 -20.52 -3.91 -7.82
C ARG A 30 -19.23 -4.51 -8.38
N GLY A 31 -18.72 -3.99 -9.49
CA GLY A 31 -17.54 -4.56 -10.17
C GLY A 31 -16.33 -4.69 -9.23
N ARG A 32 -15.98 -3.61 -8.54
CA ARG A 32 -14.89 -3.59 -7.57
C ARG A 32 -15.13 -4.51 -6.38
N THR A 33 -16.34 -4.54 -5.83
CA THR A 33 -16.64 -5.41 -4.69
C THR A 33 -16.49 -6.88 -5.08
N LEU A 34 -16.94 -7.27 -6.27
CA LEU A 34 -16.77 -8.63 -6.80
C LEU A 34 -15.29 -8.97 -7.09
N GLU A 35 -14.52 -8.02 -7.63
CA GLU A 35 -13.07 -8.12 -7.80
C GLU A 35 -12.37 -8.39 -6.46
N ARG A 36 -12.69 -7.61 -5.42
CA ARG A 36 -12.13 -7.76 -4.06
C ARG A 36 -12.59 -9.03 -3.33
N LEU A 37 -13.67 -9.67 -3.77
CA LEU A 37 -14.07 -11.01 -3.33
C LEU A 37 -13.35 -12.14 -4.09
N GLY A 38 -12.56 -11.78 -5.10
CA GLY A 38 -11.82 -12.71 -5.96
C GLY A 38 -12.71 -13.52 -6.88
N LEU A 39 -13.97 -13.12 -7.12
CA LEU A 39 -14.90 -13.90 -7.92
C LEU A 39 -14.48 -14.04 -9.40
N PRO A 40 -13.94 -13.00 -10.06
CA PRO A 40 -13.38 -13.15 -11.42
C PRO A 40 -12.19 -14.11 -11.45
N LEU A 41 -11.35 -14.09 -10.40
CA LEU A 41 -10.17 -14.96 -10.29
C LEU A 41 -10.56 -16.42 -10.04
N GLY A 42 -11.62 -16.67 -9.25
CA GLY A 42 -12.03 -18.02 -8.89
C GLY A 42 -12.58 -18.86 -10.05
N LYS A 43 -13.20 -18.25 -11.07
CA LYS A 43 -13.74 -18.95 -12.24
C LYS A 43 -12.72 -19.15 -13.37
N GLY A 44 -11.62 -18.39 -13.35
CA GLY A 44 -10.60 -18.38 -14.40
C GLY A 44 -9.18 -18.46 -13.84
N GLN A 45 -8.97 -19.13 -12.70
CA GLN A 45 -7.70 -19.14 -11.98
C GLN A 45 -6.54 -19.64 -12.86
N HIS A 46 -6.76 -20.69 -13.65
CA HIS A 46 -5.78 -21.22 -14.60
C HIS A 46 -5.53 -20.23 -15.74
N ALA A 47 -6.59 -19.63 -16.27
CA ALA A 47 -6.47 -18.61 -17.32
C ALA A 47 -5.78 -17.33 -16.82
N PHE A 48 -5.96 -16.94 -15.56
CA PHE A 48 -5.26 -15.79 -14.97
C PHE A 48 -3.79 -16.12 -14.77
N ALA A 49 -3.48 -17.28 -14.15
CA ALA A 49 -2.11 -17.72 -13.96
C ALA A 49 -1.38 -17.83 -15.30
N GLU A 50 -2.02 -18.40 -16.33
CA GLU A 50 -1.48 -18.52 -17.68
C GLU A 50 -1.33 -17.16 -18.39
N ALA A 51 -2.32 -16.26 -18.26
CA ALA A 51 -2.22 -14.92 -18.84
C ALA A 51 -1.15 -14.03 -18.19
N VAL A 52 -0.78 -14.35 -16.93
CA VAL A 52 0.15 -13.53 -16.13
C VAL A 52 1.56 -14.13 -16.13
N LYS A 53 1.70 -15.46 -16.04
CA LYS A 53 2.99 -16.17 -16.12
C LYS A 53 3.41 -16.47 -17.57
N GLY A 54 2.46 -16.62 -18.48
CA GLY A 54 2.70 -17.16 -19.82
C GLY A 54 3.03 -18.66 -19.74
N THR A 55 3.74 -19.17 -20.76
CA THR A 55 4.21 -20.56 -20.82
C THR A 55 5.52 -20.80 -20.05
N ALA A 56 6.15 -19.75 -19.55
CA ALA A 56 7.41 -19.81 -18.81
C ALA A 56 7.15 -19.83 -17.29
N ASN A 57 7.89 -20.68 -16.57
CA ASN A 57 7.80 -20.78 -15.10
C ASN A 57 8.58 -19.64 -14.43
N ARG A 58 8.05 -18.42 -14.55
CA ARG A 58 8.66 -17.20 -14.01
C ARG A 58 8.30 -16.97 -12.54
N PRO A 59 9.24 -16.47 -11.70
CA PRO A 59 8.93 -16.10 -10.33
C PRO A 59 7.88 -14.98 -10.26
N VAL A 60 6.94 -15.10 -9.34
CA VAL A 60 5.86 -14.13 -9.11
C VAL A 60 6.09 -13.36 -7.82
N ILE A 61 6.24 -12.04 -7.96
CA ILE A 61 6.31 -11.07 -6.89
C ILE A 61 4.92 -10.43 -6.74
N TRP A 62 4.26 -10.67 -5.61
CA TRP A 62 3.00 -10.01 -5.28
C TRP A 62 3.24 -8.82 -4.36
N ILE A 63 3.01 -7.60 -4.86
CA ILE A 63 3.16 -6.35 -4.12
C ILE A 63 1.77 -5.83 -3.70
N HIS A 64 1.66 -5.34 -2.47
CA HIS A 64 0.46 -4.70 -1.95
C HIS A 64 0.72 -3.29 -1.43
N ALA A 65 -0.13 -2.35 -1.86
CA ALA A 65 -0.25 -1.01 -1.29
C ALA A 65 -1.73 -0.71 -0.98
N LEU A 66 -2.03 -0.06 0.13
CA LEU A 66 -3.38 0.34 0.52
C LEU A 66 -3.77 1.65 -0.19
N SER A 67 -2.94 2.67 -0.07
CA SER A 67 -3.30 4.06 -0.38
C SER A 67 -2.51 4.66 -1.57
N VAL A 68 -2.85 5.90 -1.96
CA VAL A 68 -2.07 6.68 -2.94
C VAL A 68 -0.63 6.92 -2.46
N GLY A 69 -0.46 7.21 -1.16
CA GLY A 69 0.86 7.47 -0.58
C GLY A 69 1.75 6.24 -0.65
N GLU A 70 1.21 5.06 -0.37
CA GLU A 70 1.94 3.80 -0.45
C GLU A 70 2.24 3.40 -1.89
N VAL A 71 1.30 3.57 -2.82
CA VAL A 71 1.57 3.35 -4.25
C VAL A 71 2.74 4.21 -4.72
N THR A 72 2.75 5.49 -4.32
CA THR A 72 3.82 6.44 -4.66
C THR A 72 5.16 5.98 -4.05
N SER A 73 5.13 5.48 -2.82
CA SER A 73 6.32 4.95 -2.12
C SER A 73 6.82 3.65 -2.74
N ALA A 74 5.94 2.85 -3.33
CA ALA A 74 6.29 1.60 -4.00
C ALA A 74 6.97 1.84 -5.36
N VAL A 75 6.88 3.05 -5.94
CA VAL A 75 7.40 3.34 -7.28
C VAL A 75 8.89 3.00 -7.46
N PRO A 76 9.81 3.52 -6.63
CA PRO A 76 11.23 3.20 -6.79
C PRO A 76 11.50 1.70 -6.64
N LEU A 77 10.84 1.03 -5.70
CA LEU A 77 10.96 -0.41 -5.51
C LEU A 77 10.52 -1.20 -6.75
N VAL A 78 9.35 -0.90 -7.30
CA VAL A 78 8.81 -1.61 -8.48
C VAL A 78 9.70 -1.38 -9.71
N LYS A 79 10.19 -0.15 -9.90
CA LYS A 79 11.13 0.17 -11.00
C LYS A 79 12.43 -0.60 -10.85
N ALA A 80 13.04 -0.60 -9.66
CA ALA A 80 14.27 -1.33 -9.37
C ALA A 80 14.08 -2.84 -9.59
N LEU A 81 13.00 -3.44 -9.07
CA LEU A 81 12.69 -4.85 -9.28
C LEU A 81 12.54 -5.20 -10.76
N ARG A 82 11.90 -4.33 -11.56
CA ARG A 82 11.79 -4.57 -13.01
C ARG A 82 13.13 -4.45 -13.72
N ALA A 83 13.99 -3.52 -13.31
CA ALA A 83 15.32 -3.33 -13.87
C ALA A 83 16.25 -4.51 -13.56
N ASP A 84 16.29 -4.94 -12.29
CA ASP A 84 17.20 -5.97 -11.81
C ASP A 84 16.69 -7.40 -12.06
N MET A 85 15.36 -7.58 -12.14
CA MET A 85 14.71 -8.88 -12.29
C MET A 85 13.70 -8.88 -13.46
N ALA A 86 14.19 -8.58 -14.66
CA ALA A 86 13.37 -8.40 -15.87
C ALA A 86 12.44 -9.60 -16.18
N ASP A 87 12.86 -10.84 -15.87
CA ASP A 87 12.11 -12.07 -16.15
C ASP A 87 11.09 -12.45 -15.04
N THR A 88 10.85 -11.57 -14.06
CA THR A 88 9.83 -11.80 -13.02
C THR A 88 8.47 -11.27 -13.42
N VAL A 89 7.45 -11.89 -12.84
CA VAL A 89 6.06 -11.45 -12.91
C VAL A 89 5.77 -10.63 -11.65
N ILE A 90 5.43 -9.37 -11.82
CA ILE A 90 5.04 -8.46 -10.74
C ILE A 90 3.55 -8.22 -10.83
N VAL A 91 2.82 -8.60 -9.77
CA VAL A 91 1.38 -8.32 -9.62
C VAL A 91 1.21 -7.32 -8.49
N LEU A 92 0.57 -6.19 -8.78
CA LEU A 92 0.29 -5.15 -7.79
C LEU A 92 -1.18 -5.16 -7.39
N THR A 93 -1.45 -5.20 -6.10
CA THR A 93 -2.80 -5.03 -5.55
C THR A 93 -2.93 -3.74 -4.77
N VAL A 94 -3.98 -2.98 -5.06
CA VAL A 94 -4.24 -1.69 -4.41
C VAL A 94 -5.58 -1.66 -3.70
N ALA A 95 -5.62 -1.27 -2.42
CA ALA A 95 -6.88 -1.29 -1.67
C ALA A 95 -7.83 -0.17 -2.06
N THR A 96 -7.33 1.06 -2.24
CA THR A 96 -8.11 2.26 -2.56
C THR A 96 -8.29 2.48 -4.07
N SER A 97 -9.42 3.04 -4.49
CA SER A 97 -9.68 3.33 -5.92
C SER A 97 -8.78 4.43 -6.46
N SER A 98 -8.52 5.45 -5.63
CA SER A 98 -7.59 6.53 -5.99
C SER A 98 -6.17 6.00 -6.11
N GLY A 99 -5.74 5.13 -5.17
CA GLY A 99 -4.46 4.44 -5.27
C GLY A 99 -4.34 3.61 -6.54
N LYS A 100 -5.36 2.81 -6.89
CA LYS A 100 -5.36 1.99 -8.11
C LYS A 100 -5.17 2.84 -9.37
N LYS A 101 -5.89 3.97 -9.49
CA LYS A 101 -5.73 4.90 -10.63
C LYS A 101 -4.33 5.48 -10.74
N ILE A 102 -3.74 5.86 -9.60
CA ILE A 102 -2.37 6.35 -9.55
C ILE A 102 -1.38 5.24 -9.93
N ALA A 103 -1.61 4.00 -9.47
CA ALA A 103 -0.79 2.85 -9.83
C ALA A 103 -0.87 2.55 -11.33
N GLU A 104 -2.07 2.60 -11.94
CA GLU A 104 -2.26 2.46 -13.39
C GLU A 104 -1.51 3.55 -14.17
N THR A 105 -1.37 4.75 -13.60
CA THR A 105 -0.64 5.85 -14.24
C THR A 105 0.88 5.67 -14.11
N LEU A 106 1.36 5.29 -12.93
CA LEU A 106 2.80 5.31 -12.60
C LEU A 106 3.50 3.97 -12.82
N LEU A 107 2.78 2.84 -12.68
CA LEU A 107 3.37 1.51 -12.53
C LEU A 107 2.96 0.51 -13.60
N GLN A 108 1.93 0.80 -14.40
CA GLN A 108 1.45 -0.08 -15.46
C GLN A 108 2.56 -0.59 -16.41
N PRO A 109 3.58 0.20 -16.81
CA PRO A 109 4.66 -0.30 -17.66
C PRO A 109 5.60 -1.32 -16.98
N TYR A 110 5.61 -1.37 -15.64
CA TYR A 110 6.58 -2.15 -14.87
C TYR A 110 5.98 -3.43 -14.26
N VAL A 111 4.65 -3.55 -14.29
CA VAL A 111 3.91 -4.67 -13.67
C VAL A 111 3.00 -5.35 -14.68
N GLN A 112 2.79 -6.66 -14.53
CA GLN A 112 1.95 -7.43 -15.45
C GLN A 112 0.47 -7.11 -15.24
N ARG A 113 0.06 -6.91 -13.97
CA ARG A 113 -1.33 -6.64 -13.59
C ARG A 113 -1.42 -5.73 -12.36
N ILE A 114 -2.43 -4.87 -12.39
CA ILE A 114 -2.87 -4.03 -11.28
C ILE A 114 -4.32 -4.39 -10.95
N LEU A 115 -4.57 -4.79 -9.70
CA LEU A 115 -5.86 -5.28 -9.24
C LEU A 115 -6.28 -4.58 -7.94
N SER A 116 -7.56 -4.62 -7.62
CA SER A 116 -8.02 -4.24 -6.28
C SER A 116 -7.56 -5.30 -5.26
N SER A 117 -7.15 -4.90 -4.05
CA SER A 117 -6.77 -5.87 -3.02
C SER A 117 -7.96 -6.69 -2.51
N PRO A 118 -7.80 -8.00 -2.20
CA PRO A 118 -8.88 -8.77 -1.62
C PRO A 118 -9.31 -8.20 -0.28
N PHE A 119 -10.59 -8.37 0.05
CA PHE A 119 -10.99 -8.23 1.45
C PHE A 119 -10.27 -9.27 2.29
N ASP A 120 -10.00 -8.98 3.57
CA ASP A 120 -9.34 -9.89 4.51
C ASP A 120 -10.28 -11.02 4.99
N LEU A 121 -10.95 -11.64 4.03
CA LEU A 121 -11.81 -12.81 4.15
C LEU A 121 -11.03 -14.01 3.63
N ARG A 122 -10.94 -15.08 4.42
CA ARG A 122 -10.14 -16.26 4.05
C ARG A 122 -10.42 -16.78 2.64
N PHE A 123 -11.68 -16.80 2.22
CA PHE A 123 -12.04 -17.28 0.88
C PHE A 123 -11.56 -16.34 -0.23
N ALA A 124 -11.61 -15.03 -0.02
CA ALA A 124 -11.19 -14.04 -1.02
C ALA A 124 -9.67 -14.08 -1.16
N VAL A 125 -8.96 -14.04 -0.04
CA VAL A 125 -7.50 -14.14 0.01
C VAL A 125 -7.03 -15.45 -0.63
N ARG A 126 -7.64 -16.60 -0.31
CA ARG A 126 -7.29 -17.89 -0.93
C ARG A 126 -7.39 -17.86 -2.45
N ARG A 127 -8.41 -17.21 -3.02
CA ARG A 127 -8.55 -17.09 -4.49
C ARG A 127 -7.41 -16.28 -5.09
N TYR A 128 -6.99 -15.21 -4.44
CA TYR A 128 -5.85 -14.41 -4.89
C TYR A 128 -4.56 -15.21 -4.82
N ILE A 129 -4.25 -15.84 -3.68
CA ILE A 129 -3.03 -16.64 -3.55
C ILE A 129 -3.04 -17.81 -4.56
N THR A 130 -4.17 -18.49 -4.75
CA THR A 130 -4.28 -19.60 -5.72
C THR A 130 -4.12 -19.12 -7.16
N ALA A 131 -4.66 -17.96 -7.51
CA ALA A 131 -4.55 -17.40 -8.85
C ALA A 131 -3.15 -16.86 -9.15
N PHE A 132 -2.50 -16.26 -8.16
CA PHE A 132 -1.20 -15.62 -8.33
C PHE A 132 -0.05 -16.63 -8.20
N GLN A 133 -0.20 -17.61 -7.29
CA GLN A 133 0.87 -18.52 -6.87
C GLN A 133 2.18 -17.75 -6.62
N PRO A 134 2.18 -16.80 -5.67
CA PRO A 134 3.32 -15.91 -5.44
C PRO A 134 4.51 -16.68 -4.87
N ASP A 135 5.70 -16.38 -5.38
CA ASP A 135 6.97 -16.84 -4.81
C ASP A 135 7.43 -15.92 -3.67
N ILE A 136 6.95 -14.67 -3.66
CA ILE A 136 7.14 -13.73 -2.55
C ILE A 136 5.95 -12.75 -2.47
N PHE A 137 5.59 -12.37 -1.25
CA PHE A 137 4.64 -11.29 -0.97
C PHE A 137 5.35 -10.11 -0.32
N ILE A 138 5.14 -8.91 -0.86
CA ILE A 138 5.71 -7.65 -0.37
C ILE A 138 4.59 -6.70 0.00
N GLN A 139 4.52 -6.32 1.27
CA GLN A 139 3.60 -5.31 1.78
C GLN A 139 4.31 -3.97 1.92
N VAL A 140 3.74 -2.91 1.35
CA VAL A 140 4.29 -1.55 1.39
C VAL A 140 3.66 -0.76 2.54
N GLU A 141 4.50 -0.25 3.44
CA GLU A 141 4.12 0.42 4.68
C GLU A 141 3.15 -0.41 5.55
N THR A 142 2.54 0.21 6.56
CA THR A 142 1.89 -0.47 7.67
C THR A 142 0.38 -0.57 7.53
N ASP A 143 -0.09 -1.61 6.83
CA ASP A 143 -1.48 -2.07 6.84
C ASP A 143 -1.57 -3.58 7.02
N PHE A 144 -1.78 -4.03 8.25
CA PHE A 144 -1.65 -5.44 8.58
C PHE A 144 -2.96 -6.24 8.44
N TRP A 145 -2.91 -7.35 7.69
CA TRP A 145 -4.07 -8.19 7.39
C TRP A 145 -3.84 -9.64 7.85
N SER A 146 -4.54 -10.05 8.90
CA SER A 146 -4.24 -11.33 9.57
C SER A 146 -4.51 -12.55 8.68
N ASN A 147 -5.58 -12.55 7.88
CA ASN A 147 -5.86 -13.72 7.04
C ASN A 147 -4.91 -13.77 5.84
N TRP A 148 -4.42 -12.64 5.33
CA TRP A 148 -3.38 -12.62 4.30
C TRP A 148 -2.13 -13.32 4.78
N LEU A 149 -1.53 -12.80 5.86
CA LEU A 149 -0.26 -13.32 6.36
C LEU A 149 -0.39 -14.77 6.82
N SER A 150 -1.47 -15.13 7.51
CA SER A 150 -1.68 -16.51 7.93
C SER A 150 -1.87 -17.48 6.75
N LEU A 151 -2.52 -17.06 5.67
CA LEU A 151 -2.69 -17.93 4.50
C LEU A 151 -1.42 -18.02 3.65
N LEU A 152 -0.66 -16.93 3.51
CA LEU A 152 0.64 -16.92 2.85
C LEU A 152 1.65 -17.80 3.59
N GLN A 153 1.71 -17.69 4.92
CA GLN A 153 2.56 -18.54 5.75
C GLN A 153 2.20 -20.02 5.64
N LYS A 154 0.89 -20.36 5.62
CA LYS A 154 0.44 -21.74 5.34
C LYS A 154 0.79 -22.21 3.93
N GLN A 155 0.89 -21.25 3.01
CA GLN A 155 1.45 -21.33 1.65
C GLN A 155 2.91 -21.79 1.58
N GLY A 156 3.66 -21.51 2.65
CA GLY A 156 5.12 -21.43 2.60
C GLY A 156 5.63 -20.25 1.76
N VAL A 157 4.80 -19.23 1.49
CA VAL A 157 5.18 -18.05 0.71
C VAL A 157 5.91 -17.07 1.62
N PRO A 158 7.18 -16.73 1.34
CA PRO A 158 7.91 -15.69 2.06
C PRO A 158 7.18 -14.34 2.00
N THR A 159 7.13 -13.65 3.13
CA THR A 159 6.42 -12.37 3.31
C THR A 159 7.34 -11.29 3.84
N MET A 160 7.34 -10.13 3.19
CA MET A 160 8.16 -8.99 3.55
C MET A 160 7.31 -7.74 3.78
N LEU A 161 7.63 -6.98 4.82
CA LEU A 161 7.19 -5.60 5.00
C LEU A 161 8.30 -4.66 4.50
N VAL A 162 7.98 -3.72 3.62
CA VAL A 162 8.90 -2.67 3.17
C VAL A 162 8.43 -1.29 3.61
N ASN A 163 9.38 -0.40 3.87
CA ASN A 163 9.11 0.98 4.30
C ASN A 163 8.25 1.07 5.58
N GLY A 164 8.39 0.11 6.49
CA GLY A 164 7.61 0.03 7.72
C GLY A 164 7.89 1.21 8.67
N ARG A 165 6.84 1.70 9.35
CA ARG A 165 6.90 2.78 10.34
C ARG A 165 5.86 2.58 11.42
N ILE A 166 6.21 2.84 12.68
CA ILE A 166 5.28 2.74 13.80
C ILE A 166 5.26 4.05 14.57
N SER A 167 4.12 4.75 14.51
CA SER A 167 3.87 5.93 15.34
C SER A 167 3.83 5.56 16.82
N GLU A 168 4.16 6.50 17.72
CA GLU A 168 4.06 6.29 19.17
C GLU A 168 2.68 5.80 19.61
N LYS A 169 1.62 6.38 19.03
CA LYS A 169 0.24 5.99 19.31
C LYS A 169 -0.03 4.55 18.92
N SER A 170 0.42 4.14 17.73
CA SER A 170 0.27 2.76 17.25
C SER A 170 1.09 1.80 18.11
N PHE A 171 2.33 2.15 18.45
CA PHE A 171 3.20 1.35 19.31
C PHE A 171 2.56 1.08 20.68
N ALA A 172 2.04 2.12 21.33
CA ALA A 172 1.35 1.98 22.62
C ALA A 172 0.12 1.06 22.52
N ALA A 173 -0.66 1.18 21.44
CA ALA A 173 -1.82 0.32 21.20
C ALA A 173 -1.41 -1.14 20.95
N TYR A 174 -0.41 -1.37 20.09
CA TYR A 174 0.09 -2.70 19.78
C TYR A 174 0.69 -3.38 21.00
N ARG A 175 1.42 -2.64 21.84
CA ARG A 175 1.97 -3.17 23.10
C ARG A 175 0.86 -3.55 24.08
N ARG A 176 -0.19 -2.73 24.20
CA ARG A 176 -1.35 -3.01 25.06
C ARG A 176 -2.08 -4.29 24.64
N PHE A 177 -2.17 -4.55 23.34
CA PHE A 177 -2.82 -5.73 22.76
C PHE A 177 -1.80 -6.69 22.12
N ALA A 178 -0.62 -6.84 22.74
CA ALA A 178 0.49 -7.59 22.17
C ALA A 178 0.08 -9.02 21.80
N PHE A 179 -0.72 -9.69 22.62
CA PHE A 179 -1.21 -11.04 22.34
C PHE A 179 -1.93 -11.17 20.97
N PHE A 180 -2.52 -10.09 20.46
CA PHE A 180 -3.22 -10.05 19.18
C PHE A 180 -2.28 -9.69 18.03
N PHE A 181 -1.44 -8.66 18.21
CA PHE A 181 -0.60 -8.12 17.15
C PHE A 181 0.76 -8.83 17.01
N GLN A 182 1.35 -9.33 18.10
CA GLN A 182 2.66 -9.98 18.08
C GLN A 182 2.70 -11.19 17.14
N PRO A 183 1.70 -12.12 17.14
CA PRO A 183 1.69 -13.23 16.17
C PRO A 183 1.59 -12.75 14.71
N MET A 184 0.90 -11.63 14.48
CA MET A 184 0.76 -11.04 13.15
C MET A 184 2.09 -10.43 12.69
N PHE A 185 2.80 -9.70 13.53
CA PHE A 185 4.13 -9.18 13.17
C PHE A 185 5.17 -10.28 12.99
N CYS A 186 5.12 -11.33 13.81
CA CYS A 186 6.04 -12.47 13.70
C CYS A 186 5.78 -13.35 12.47
N SER A 187 4.64 -13.16 11.79
CA SER A 187 4.34 -13.89 10.56
C SER A 187 5.10 -13.38 9.34
N PHE A 188 5.71 -12.19 9.43
CA PHE A 188 6.66 -11.72 8.41
C PHE A 188 7.99 -12.47 8.51
N ASP A 189 8.60 -12.69 7.35
CA ASP A 189 9.94 -13.26 7.23
C ASP A 189 11.02 -12.17 7.29
N LEU A 190 10.70 -10.97 6.78
CA LEU A 190 11.57 -9.79 6.85
C LEU A 190 10.75 -8.50 6.99
N LEU A 191 11.19 -7.60 7.86
CA LEU A 191 10.60 -6.27 8.05
C LEU A 191 11.68 -5.20 7.85
N SER A 192 11.60 -4.52 6.70
CA SER A 192 12.39 -3.33 6.41
C SER A 192 11.68 -2.09 6.93
N MET A 193 12.24 -1.48 7.97
CA MET A 193 11.73 -0.28 8.61
C MET A 193 12.43 0.98 8.12
N GLN A 194 11.80 2.14 8.33
CA GLN A 194 12.33 3.45 7.93
C GLN A 194 13.50 3.91 8.79
N THR A 195 13.47 3.60 10.09
CA THR A 195 14.46 4.09 11.05
C THR A 195 14.84 3.00 12.04
N GLU A 196 16.02 3.15 12.67
CA GLU A 196 16.45 2.32 13.80
C GLU A 196 15.47 2.36 14.98
N GLU A 197 14.78 3.49 15.17
CA GLU A 197 13.75 3.61 16.20
C GLU A 197 12.53 2.73 15.91
N ASP A 198 12.10 2.69 14.64
CA ASP A 198 11.03 1.80 14.19
C ASP A 198 11.44 0.33 14.34
N CYS A 199 12.71 -0.01 14.06
CA CYS A 199 13.27 -1.34 14.31
C CYS A 199 13.17 -1.72 15.79
N ARG A 200 13.60 -0.83 16.70
CA ARG A 200 13.50 -1.06 18.14
C ARG A 200 12.05 -1.28 18.58
N LYS A 201 11.11 -0.48 18.07
CA LYS A 201 9.68 -0.61 18.37
C LYS A 201 9.15 -1.98 17.95
N ILE A 202 9.42 -2.42 16.72
CA ILE A 202 8.90 -3.70 16.25
C ILE A 202 9.55 -4.89 16.99
N THR A 203 10.83 -4.81 17.35
CA THR A 203 11.48 -5.81 18.19
C THR A 203 10.89 -5.85 19.60
N MET A 204 10.57 -4.70 20.20
CA MET A 204 9.84 -4.63 21.48
C MET A 204 8.42 -5.21 21.40
N LEU A 205 7.82 -5.26 20.21
CA LEU A 205 6.54 -5.92 19.95
C LEU A 205 6.69 -7.43 19.72
N GLY A 206 7.90 -7.99 19.89
CA GLY A 206 8.17 -9.42 19.91
C GLY A 206 8.65 -10.02 18.58
N VAL A 207 8.95 -9.19 17.57
CA VAL A 207 9.57 -9.67 16.33
C VAL A 207 11.06 -9.95 16.56
N PRO A 208 11.58 -11.11 16.14
CA PRO A 208 13.01 -11.42 16.22
C PRO A 208 13.87 -10.36 15.52
N ALA A 209 14.98 -9.95 16.14
CA ALA A 209 15.83 -8.87 15.63
C ALA A 209 16.51 -9.20 14.29
N ASP A 210 16.79 -10.48 14.03
CA ASP A 210 17.34 -10.99 12.77
C ASP A 210 16.37 -10.87 11.58
N LYS A 211 15.07 -10.66 11.85
CA LYS A 211 14.04 -10.40 10.84
C LYS A 211 13.80 -8.91 10.58
N VAL A 212 14.52 -8.01 11.24
CA VAL A 212 14.24 -6.58 11.23
C VAL A 212 15.47 -5.81 10.76
N ILE A 213 15.29 -4.91 9.79
CA ILE A 213 16.38 -4.10 9.23
C ILE A 213 15.91 -2.67 8.98
N ALA A 214 16.78 -1.69 9.22
CA ALA A 214 16.54 -0.30 8.83
C ALA A 214 17.15 -0.05 7.44
N LEU A 215 16.32 0.22 6.44
CA LEU A 215 16.78 0.54 5.07
C LEU A 215 16.50 1.99 4.66
N GLY A 216 15.87 2.78 5.53
CA GLY A 216 15.47 4.14 5.19
C GLY A 216 14.09 4.22 4.55
N ASN A 217 13.77 5.38 3.99
CA ASN A 217 12.43 5.68 3.49
C ASN A 217 12.40 5.72 1.95
N LEU A 218 11.64 4.80 1.36
CA LEU A 218 11.48 4.69 -0.10
C LEU A 218 11.04 6.00 -0.78
N LYS A 219 10.36 6.91 -0.05
CA LYS A 219 9.91 8.19 -0.61
C LYS A 219 11.07 9.08 -1.05
N TYR A 220 12.28 8.88 -0.50
CA TYR A 220 13.47 9.65 -0.86
C TYR A 220 14.15 9.14 -2.13
N ASP A 221 13.86 7.90 -2.53
CA ASP A 221 14.42 7.28 -3.74
C ASP A 221 13.62 7.58 -5.01
N MET A 222 12.58 8.42 -4.90
CA MET A 222 11.83 8.86 -6.08
C MET A 222 12.71 9.74 -6.96
N GLU A 223 12.90 9.28 -8.21
CA GLU A 223 13.46 10.12 -9.27
C GLU A 223 12.66 11.43 -9.35
N ARG A 224 13.39 12.55 -9.29
CA ARG A 224 12.78 13.85 -9.54
C ARG A 224 12.16 13.80 -10.94
N PRO A 225 10.87 14.14 -11.11
CA PRO A 225 10.28 14.21 -12.44
C PRO A 225 11.19 15.03 -13.34
N ALA A 226 11.45 14.53 -14.56
CA ALA A 226 12.12 15.33 -15.58
C ALA A 226 11.44 16.71 -15.62
N GLU A 227 12.24 17.78 -15.69
CA GLU A 227 11.73 19.15 -15.69
C GLU A 227 10.69 19.29 -16.79
N THR A 228 9.41 19.25 -16.41
CA THR A 228 8.30 19.37 -17.36
C THR A 228 8.05 20.85 -17.61
N GLU A 229 7.47 21.17 -18.78
CA GLU A 229 7.09 22.53 -19.19
C GLU A 229 6.30 23.32 -18.14
N LYS A 230 5.69 22.68 -17.14
CA LYS A 230 5.05 23.36 -15.99
C LYS A 230 6.03 24.16 -15.12
N LYS A 231 7.33 23.85 -15.16
CA LYS A 231 8.37 24.72 -14.60
C LYS A 231 8.38 26.09 -15.27
N PHE A 232 8.01 26.20 -16.55
CA PHE A 232 8.10 27.43 -17.32
C PHE A 232 7.29 28.58 -16.70
N VAL A 233 6.09 28.32 -16.18
CA VAL A 233 5.26 29.38 -15.58
C VAL A 233 5.81 29.85 -14.23
N LEU A 234 6.20 28.91 -13.35
CA LEU A 234 6.77 29.26 -12.05
C LEU A 234 8.18 29.83 -12.16
N SER A 235 8.98 29.35 -13.12
CA SER A 235 10.31 29.89 -13.40
C SER A 235 10.22 31.28 -14.01
N GLN A 236 9.32 31.54 -14.96
CA GLN A 236 9.09 32.90 -15.47
C GLN A 236 8.64 33.87 -14.38
N LEU A 237 7.74 33.45 -13.50
CA LEU A 237 7.28 34.29 -12.40
C LEU A 237 8.40 34.56 -11.37
N ALA A 238 9.27 33.57 -11.13
CA ALA A 238 10.43 33.72 -10.25
C ALA A 238 11.55 34.56 -10.90
N GLU A 239 11.78 34.43 -12.20
CA GLU A 239 12.73 35.21 -13.01
C GLU A 239 12.36 36.71 -13.05
N GLN A 240 11.07 37.02 -12.91
CA GLN A 240 10.58 38.40 -12.73
C GLN A 240 10.86 38.97 -11.32
N GLY A 241 11.63 38.27 -10.48
CA GLY A 241 11.97 38.68 -9.12
C GLY A 241 10.80 38.64 -8.15
N ARG A 242 9.70 37.95 -8.48
CA ARG A 242 8.52 37.87 -7.60
C ARG A 242 8.69 36.75 -6.60
N PHE A 243 8.43 37.05 -5.34
CA PHE A 243 8.32 36.04 -4.29
C PHE A 243 7.00 35.27 -4.48
N ILE A 244 7.07 33.95 -4.64
CA ILE A 244 5.90 33.10 -4.90
C ILE A 244 5.64 32.19 -3.70
N TRP A 245 4.45 32.31 -3.11
CA TRP A 245 3.93 31.36 -2.12
C TRP A 245 3.24 30.19 -2.84
N VAL A 246 3.68 28.95 -2.56
CA VAL A 246 3.03 27.74 -3.07
C VAL A 246 2.43 26.96 -1.91
N CYS A 247 1.11 26.90 -1.86
CA CYS A 247 0.36 26.18 -0.83
C CYS A 247 -0.24 24.91 -1.44
N GLY A 248 0.49 23.80 -1.36
CA GLY A 248 0.06 22.51 -1.89
C GLY A 248 -0.87 21.77 -0.93
N SER A 249 -1.85 21.04 -1.47
CA SER A 249 -2.71 20.11 -0.72
C SER A 249 -3.48 20.73 0.46
N THR A 250 -3.96 21.97 0.33
CA THR A 250 -4.81 22.59 1.35
C THR A 250 -6.18 21.92 1.42
N HIS A 251 -6.75 21.90 2.61
CA HIS A 251 -8.11 21.44 2.89
C HIS A 251 -9.04 22.59 3.29
N PRO A 252 -10.36 22.48 3.03
CA PRO A 252 -11.32 23.53 3.34
C PRO A 252 -11.21 24.05 4.77
N GLY A 253 -10.87 25.34 4.90
CA GLY A 253 -10.73 26.02 6.18
C GLY A 253 -9.29 26.20 6.65
N GLU A 254 -8.31 25.58 5.98
CA GLU A 254 -6.89 25.85 6.20
C GLU A 254 -6.46 27.14 5.48
N GLU A 255 -7.09 27.46 4.35
CA GLU A 255 -6.72 28.58 3.48
C GLU A 255 -6.82 29.93 4.21
N LYS A 256 -7.80 30.08 5.11
CA LYS A 256 -7.97 31.33 5.88
C LYS A 256 -6.78 31.62 6.80
N TYR A 257 -6.17 30.59 7.37
CA TYR A 257 -5.00 30.74 8.25
C TYR A 257 -3.76 31.06 7.42
N ILE A 258 -3.62 30.37 6.29
CA ILE A 258 -2.55 30.60 5.33
C ILE A 258 -2.60 32.04 4.80
N PHE A 259 -3.75 32.51 4.32
CA PHE A 259 -3.90 33.88 3.82
C PHE A 259 -3.68 34.93 4.91
N SER A 260 -4.14 34.67 6.14
CA SER A 260 -3.88 35.57 7.27
C SER A 260 -2.38 35.69 7.57
N ALA A 261 -1.64 34.57 7.59
CA ALA A 261 -0.20 34.57 7.81
C ALA A 261 0.55 35.28 6.68
N VAL A 262 0.20 35.00 5.41
CA VAL A 262 0.81 35.65 4.25
C VAL A 262 0.55 37.17 4.27
N ALA A 263 -0.67 37.61 4.58
CA ALA A 263 -1.00 39.03 4.68
C ALA A 263 -0.18 39.74 5.77
N GLN A 264 0.02 39.10 6.93
CA GLN A 264 0.87 39.65 8.00
C GLN A 264 2.35 39.73 7.59
N LEU A 265 2.85 38.76 6.82
CA LEU A 265 4.23 38.76 6.34
C LEU A 265 4.47 39.83 5.28
N LEU A 266 3.52 40.03 4.36
CA LEU A 266 3.59 41.11 3.36
C LEU A 266 3.57 42.48 4.03
N ALA A 267 2.69 42.71 5.02
CA ALA A 267 2.61 43.96 5.75
C ALA A 267 3.89 44.32 6.53
N ARG A 268 4.76 43.34 6.83
CA ARG A 268 6.07 43.55 7.48
C ARG A 268 7.22 43.76 6.50
N GLN A 269 7.07 43.40 5.24
CA GLN A 269 8.07 43.67 4.20
C GLN A 269 7.96 45.10 3.64
N ASP A 270 6.80 45.73 3.78
CA ASP A 270 6.54 47.12 3.35
C ASP A 270 6.91 48.19 4.43
N GLN A 271 7.48 47.77 5.58
CA GLN A 271 8.04 48.64 6.63
C GLN A 271 9.56 48.64 6.59
#